data_AF-X1PIW5-F1
#
_entry.id   AF-X1PIW5-F1
#
_cell.length_a   1.000
_cell.length_b   1.000
_cell.length_c   1.000
_cell.angle_alpha   90.00
_cell.angle_beta   90.00
_cell.angle_gamma   90.00
#
_symmetry.space_group_name_H-M   'P 1'
#
loop_
_entity.id
_entity.type
_entity.pdbx_description
1 polymer ?
#
loop_
_entity_poly.entity_id
_entity_poly.type
_entity_poly.pdbx_seq_one_letter_code
_entity_poly.pdbx_strand_id
1 'polypeptide(L)'
;MLINLAIALGASLVCRVAYLIDMLKLKIPVIGKLYHRICLSRFTRTLAILFNSGVPILDSLDMTAKTSGNKVIEKAITEAKSSLK
;
A
#
# COMPACT_ATOMS: atom_id res chain seq x y z
N MET A 1 31.44 -17.70 -31.08
CA MET A 1 30.38 -17.80 -32.10
C MET A 1 29.10 -18.43 -31.55
N LEU A 2 29.17 -19.59 -30.86
CA LEU A 2 28.00 -20.24 -30.25
C LEU A 2 27.36 -19.45 -29.08
N ILE A 3 28.16 -18.72 -28.29
CA ILE A 3 27.68 -17.93 -27.13
C ILE A 3 26.80 -16.74 -27.56
N ASN A 4 27.18 -16.03 -28.63
CA ASN A 4 26.42 -14.86 -29.11
C ASN A 4 25.06 -15.25 -29.70
N LEU A 5 24.93 -16.45 -30.28
CA LEU A 5 23.67 -16.95 -30.83
C LEU A 5 22.65 -17.33 -29.73
N ALA A 6 23.13 -17.85 -28.60
CA ALA A 6 22.29 -18.16 -27.44
C ALA A 6 21.72 -16.89 -26.77
N ILE A 7 22.55 -15.83 -26.68
CA ILE A 7 22.12 -14.52 -26.15
C ILE A 7 21.09 -13.88 -27.09
N ALA A 8 21.25 -14.00 -28.41
CA ALA A 8 20.30 -13.46 -29.39
C ALA A 8 18.92 -14.15 -29.34
N LEU A 9 18.88 -15.47 -29.12
CA LEU A 9 17.63 -16.22 -28.92
C LEU A 9 16.96 -15.88 -27.58
N GLY A 10 17.75 -15.70 -26.51
CA GLY A 10 17.25 -15.25 -25.20
C GLY A 10 16.65 -13.83 -25.24
N ALA A 11 17.27 -12.93 -26.00
CA ALA A 11 16.79 -11.55 -26.17
C ALA A 11 15.42 -11.47 -26.86
N SER A 12 15.19 -12.28 -27.91
CA SER A 12 13.87 -12.32 -28.57
C SER A 12 12.75 -12.85 -27.66
N LEU A 13 13.07 -13.74 -26.71
CA LEU A 13 12.11 -14.24 -25.73
C LEU A 13 11.84 -13.20 -24.63
N VAL A 14 12.87 -12.48 -24.16
CA VAL A 14 12.75 -11.44 -23.13
C VAL A 14 11.94 -10.24 -23.61
N CYS A 15 12.11 -9.82 -24.87
CA CYS A 15 11.37 -8.69 -25.43
C CYS A 15 9.86 -8.96 -25.51
N ARG A 16 9.46 -10.21 -25.76
CA ARG A 16 8.05 -10.62 -25.82
C ARG A 16 7.42 -10.71 -24.43
N VAL A 17 8.21 -11.15 -23.44
CA VAL A 17 7.82 -11.19 -22.02
C VAL A 17 7.70 -9.78 -21.44
N ALA A 18 8.60 -8.86 -21.79
CA ALA A 18 8.55 -7.47 -21.35
C ALA A 18 7.24 -6.78 -21.80
N TYR A 19 6.84 -6.96 -23.06
CA TYR A 19 5.61 -6.36 -23.59
C TYR A 19 4.33 -6.88 -22.88
N LEU A 20 4.28 -8.17 -22.54
CA LEU A 20 3.16 -8.76 -21.79
C LEU A 20 3.13 -8.31 -20.32
N ILE A 21 4.30 -8.16 -19.69
CA ILE A 21 4.44 -7.63 -18.33
C ILE A 21 4.03 -6.15 -18.29
N ASP A 22 4.41 -5.36 -19.29
CA ASP A 22 4.04 -3.95 -19.38
C ASP A 22 2.52 -3.79 -19.61
N MET A 23 1.90 -4.67 -20.40
CA MET A 23 0.44 -4.71 -20.59
C MET A 23 -0.32 -5.13 -19.31
N LEU A 24 0.25 -6.06 -18.52
CA LEU A 24 -0.28 -6.46 -17.21
C LEU A 24 -0.14 -5.34 -16.16
N LYS A 25 0.97 -4.59 -16.18
CA LYS A 25 1.21 -3.44 -15.29
C LYS A 25 0.29 -2.24 -15.58
N LEU A 26 -0.05 -1.99 -16.84
CA LEU A 26 -0.99 -0.94 -17.25
C LEU A 26 -2.44 -1.20 -16.79
N LYS A 27 -2.75 -2.42 -16.35
CA LYS A 27 -4.10 -2.85 -15.95
C LYS A 27 -4.29 -3.03 -14.44
N ILE A 28 -3.48 -2.38 -13.60
CA ILE A 28 -3.69 -2.38 -12.14
C ILE A 28 -4.23 -1.04 -11.60
N PRO A 29 -5.43 -0.57 -12.01
CA PRO A 29 -6.15 0.52 -11.35
C PRO A 29 -6.82 0.08 -10.02
N VAL A 30 -6.55 -1.13 -9.51
CA VAL A 30 -7.26 -1.75 -8.36
C VAL A 30 -6.50 -1.62 -7.03
N ILE A 31 -5.25 -1.13 -7.03
CA ILE A 31 -4.44 -1.05 -5.80
C ILE A 31 -5.06 -0.08 -4.78
N GLY A 32 -5.74 0.98 -5.19
CA GLY A 32 -6.23 2.03 -4.29
C GLY A 32 -7.21 1.52 -3.20
N LYS A 33 -8.27 0.80 -3.59
CA LYS A 33 -9.26 0.26 -2.64
C LYS A 33 -8.67 -0.85 -1.77
N LEU A 34 -7.76 -1.66 -2.32
CA LEU A 34 -7.09 -2.72 -1.57
C LEU A 34 -6.18 -2.12 -0.50
N TYR A 35 -5.39 -1.10 -0.86
CA TYR A 35 -4.52 -0.39 0.07
C TYR A 35 -5.32 0.28 1.19
N HIS A 36 -6.48 0.87 0.87
CA HIS A 36 -7.38 1.43 1.87
C HIS A 36 -7.84 0.38 2.90
N ARG A 37 -8.26 -0.81 2.45
CA ARG A 37 -8.68 -1.90 3.35
C ARG A 37 -7.53 -2.41 4.22
N ILE A 38 -6.33 -2.53 3.66
CA ILE A 38 -5.14 -2.97 4.40
C ILE A 38 -4.74 -1.91 5.45
N CYS A 39 -4.72 -0.63 5.08
CA CYS A 39 -4.45 0.46 6.03
C CYS A 39 -5.52 0.52 7.13
N LEU A 40 -6.81 0.38 6.80
CA LEU A 40 -7.89 0.35 7.78
C LEU A 40 -7.77 -0.82 8.76
N SER A 41 -7.42 -2.01 8.25
CA SER A 41 -7.18 -3.19 9.10
C SER A 41 -6.02 -2.96 10.08
N ARG A 42 -4.90 -2.42 9.60
CA ARG A 42 -3.74 -2.07 10.45
C ARG A 42 -4.09 -0.99 11.48
N PHE A 43 -4.78 0.07 11.05
CA PHE A 43 -5.28 1.13 11.92
C PHE A 43 -6.14 0.55 13.06
N THR A 44 -7.15 -0.24 12.71
CA THR A 44 -8.10 -0.83 13.68
C THR A 44 -7.39 -1.77 14.65
N ARG A 45 -6.44 -2.58 14.16
CA ARG A 45 -5.65 -3.48 15.02
C ARG A 45 -4.82 -2.71 16.05
N THR A 46 -4.10 -1.69 15.62
CA THR A 46 -3.28 -0.88 16.53
C THR A 46 -4.15 -0.07 17.48
N LEU A 47 -5.28 0.48 17.01
CA LEU A 47 -6.24 1.19 17.86
C LEU A 47 -6.82 0.27 18.93
N ALA A 48 -7.17 -0.97 18.57
CA ALA A 48 -7.68 -1.96 19.53
C ALA A 48 -6.65 -2.29 20.61
N ILE A 49 -5.36 -2.39 20.27
CA ILE A 49 -4.29 -2.60 21.26
C ILE A 49 -4.23 -1.40 22.21
N LEU A 50 -4.15 -0.18 21.68
CA LEU A 50 -4.04 1.05 22.49
C LEU A 50 -5.27 1.28 23.38
N PHE A 51 -6.47 0.99 22.85
CA PHE A 51 -7.73 1.08 23.59
C PHE A 51 -7.77 0.09 24.76
N ASN A 52 -7.34 -1.15 24.55
CA ASN A 52 -7.23 -2.14 25.64
C ASN A 52 -6.14 -1.77 26.66
N SER A 53 -5.11 -1.03 26.26
CA SER A 53 -4.06 -0.53 27.17
C SER A 53 -4.47 0.72 27.97
N GLY A 54 -5.70 1.23 27.80
CA GLY A 54 -6.18 2.41 28.54
C GLY A 54 -5.53 3.72 28.11
N VAL A 55 -4.94 3.77 26.90
CA VAL A 55 -4.35 5.00 26.36
C VAL A 55 -5.48 5.98 26.01
N PRO A 56 -5.33 7.29 26.30
CA PRO A 56 -6.31 8.30 25.92
C PRO A 56 -6.67 8.22 24.42
N ILE A 57 -7.97 8.32 24.11
CA ILE A 57 -8.45 8.12 22.73
C ILE A 57 -7.86 9.13 21.74
N LEU A 58 -7.58 10.35 22.21
CA LEU A 58 -6.94 11.41 21.43
C LEU A 58 -5.49 11.06 21.04
N ASP A 59 -4.72 10.50 21.99
CA ASP A 59 -3.33 10.11 21.76
C ASP A 59 -3.24 8.86 20.88
N SER A 60 -4.13 7.90 21.10
CA SER A 60 -4.19 6.68 20.29
C SER A 60 -4.59 6.96 18.83
N LEU A 61 -5.45 7.94 18.57
CA LEU A 61 -5.76 8.42 17.22
C LEU A 61 -4.53 9.02 16.53
N ASP A 62 -3.74 9.84 17.23
CA ASP A 62 -2.52 10.43 16.68
C ASP A 62 -1.44 9.38 16.37
N MET A 63 -1.31 8.37 17.23
CA MET A 63 -0.37 7.26 17.01
C MET A 63 -0.78 6.41 15.79
N THR A 64 -2.07 6.06 15.71
CA THR A 64 -2.60 5.23 14.60
C THR A 64 -2.67 5.96 13.27
N ALA A 65 -2.83 7.30 13.27
CA ALA A 65 -2.64 8.15 12.10
C ALA A 65 -1.22 8.02 11.53
N LYS A 66 -0.20 8.11 12.38
CA LYS A 66 1.22 7.97 11.99
C LYS A 66 1.55 6.56 11.48
N THR A 67 0.99 5.52 12.09
CA THR A 67 1.22 4.11 11.67
C THR A 67 0.59 3.77 10.32
N SER A 68 -0.43 4.51 9.87
CA SER A 68 -1.12 4.21 8.60
C SER A 68 -0.27 4.50 7.36
N GLY A 69 0.83 5.26 7.48
CA GLY A 69 1.88 5.42 6.47
C GLY A 69 1.44 6.02 5.12
N ASN A 70 0.20 6.52 5.04
CA ASN A 70 -0.41 7.06 3.84
C ASN A 70 -1.05 8.42 4.14
N LYS A 71 -0.58 9.47 3.45
CA LYS A 71 -1.08 10.85 3.58
C LYS A 71 -2.59 10.98 3.36
N VAL A 72 -3.19 10.12 2.53
CA VAL A 72 -4.65 10.11 2.27
C VAL A 72 -5.42 9.63 3.51
N ILE A 73 -4.92 8.58 4.17
CA ILE A 73 -5.53 8.03 5.39
C ILE A 73 -5.29 8.99 6.56
N GLU A 74 -4.10 9.58 6.66
CA GLU A 74 -3.75 10.57 7.68
C GLU A 74 -4.68 11.80 7.63
N LYS A 75 -4.98 12.31 6.44
CA LYS A 75 -5.92 13.42 6.25
C LYS A 75 -7.33 13.05 6.71
N ALA A 76 -7.82 11.87 6.36
CA ALA A 76 -9.14 11.39 6.78
C ALA A 76 -9.22 11.22 8.31
N ILE A 77 -8.16 10.73 8.95
CA ILE A 77 -8.11 10.60 10.42
C ILE A 77 -8.03 11.98 11.10
N THR A 78 -7.29 12.92 10.51
CA THR A 78 -7.19 14.31 11.03
C THR A 78 -8.55 15.03 10.96
N GLU A 79 -9.28 14.85 9.86
CA GLU A 79 -10.66 15.35 9.73
C GLU A 79 -11.58 14.71 10.79
N ALA A 80 -11.52 13.38 10.96
CA ALA A 80 -12.30 12.69 11.99
C ALA A 80 -11.96 13.18 13.41
N LYS A 81 -10.69 13.45 13.71
CA LYS A 81 -10.26 14.06 14.98
C LYS A 81 -10.81 15.47 15.16
N SER A 82 -10.83 16.28 14.10
CA SER A 82 -11.37 17.63 14.13
C SER A 82 -12.89 17.65 14.37
N SER A 83 -13.62 16.60 13.96
CA SER A 83 -15.05 16.47 14.22
C SER A 83 -15.38 16.02 15.65
N LEU A 84 -14.40 15.50 16.39
CA LEU A 84 -14.55 15.06 17.78
C LEU A 84 -14.21 16.16 18.80
N LYS A 85 -13.79 17.34 18.32
CA LYS A 85 -13.55 18.56 19.11
C LYS A 85 -14.81 19.41 19.17
#